data_AF-A0A0P9DEM0-F1
#
_entry.id   AF-A0A0P9DEM0-F1
#
_cell.length_a   1.000
_cell.length_b   1.000
_cell.length_c   1.000
_cell.angle_alpha   90.00
_cell.angle_beta   90.00
_cell.angle_gamma   90.00
#
_symmetry.space_group_name_H-M   'P 1'
#
loop_
_entity.id
_entity.type
_entity.pdbx_description
1 polymer ?
#
loop_
_entity_poly.entity_id
_entity_poly.type
_entity_poly.pdbx_seq_one_letter_code
_entity_poly.pdbx_strand_id
1 'polypeptide(L)'
;MKHSKNRHIASDPPNEGSQPPLPSILRIKMKARSVFFKLLLSFLGVIVLLVIFELLTYGVFRQSLRDEIIKYNTVNLTNTTNDFEQHFQLLENTMLNLYLNPRLQELNSKPYLDYVAANKVTDYLSNTVSNQALYLNNLFVYDVKHSLMLEKSRGASPESMFTEYYVNPVYTYSFWKKQLEQAGPMTIYPAASYLRNGLPGDTTGPVWPMLVKSRFYPDFMMLAFVDADRMFQAFHRSVNDNFYVLDASGRLLFASGSAADEPLPALPPGQDWVKADNQYFFYTTGPKTGFTYVN
;
A
#
# COMPACT_ATOMS: atom_id res chain seq x y z
N MET A 1 135.51 -51.06 18.12
CA MET A 1 135.41 -51.80 19.41
C MET A 1 134.75 -50.84 20.41
N LYS A 2 133.58 -51.23 20.97
CA LYS A 2 132.86 -50.79 22.21
C LYS A 2 133.22 -49.41 22.83
N HIS A 3 132.33 -48.57 23.37
CA HIS A 3 130.94 -48.72 23.84
C HIS A 3 130.41 -47.33 24.27
N SER A 4 129.09 -47.13 24.19
CA SER A 4 128.18 -46.53 25.19
C SER A 4 128.29 -45.02 25.53
N LYS A 5 127.32 -44.11 25.30
CA LYS A 5 125.86 -43.96 25.60
C LYS A 5 125.65 -42.90 26.71
N ASN A 6 124.96 -41.80 26.42
CA ASN A 6 123.81 -41.31 27.22
C ASN A 6 123.07 -40.12 26.58
N ARG A 7 121.74 -40.09 26.78
CA ARG A 7 120.73 -39.15 26.25
C ARG A 7 120.40 -38.02 27.24
N HIS A 8 120.05 -36.83 26.72
CA HIS A 8 119.23 -35.77 27.34
C HIS A 8 118.41 -35.09 26.21
N ILE A 9 117.06 -35.14 26.18
CA ILE A 9 115.98 -34.25 26.74
C ILE A 9 115.81 -32.88 26.03
N ALA A 10 114.52 -32.55 25.76
CA ALA A 10 113.86 -31.27 25.37
C ALA A 10 113.68 -31.03 23.85
N SER A 11 112.57 -30.54 23.29
CA SER A 11 111.24 -30.09 23.78
C SER A 11 110.36 -29.72 22.55
N ASP A 12 109.06 -30.05 22.55
CA ASP A 12 108.07 -29.65 21.52
C ASP A 12 107.60 -28.18 21.68
N PRO A 13 107.12 -27.52 20.60
CA PRO A 13 106.23 -26.37 20.66
C PRO A 13 104.77 -26.67 20.20
N PRO A 14 103.79 -25.80 20.52
CA PRO A 14 102.39 -26.17 20.77
C PRO A 14 101.41 -25.95 19.61
N ASN A 15 100.24 -26.57 19.78
CA ASN A 15 99.03 -26.53 18.95
C ASN A 15 97.96 -25.64 19.62
N GLU A 16 97.45 -24.61 18.95
CA GLU A 16 96.26 -23.80 19.33
C GLU A 16 95.87 -22.94 18.10
N GLY A 17 94.60 -22.70 17.71
CA GLY A 17 93.33 -23.00 18.35
C GLY A 17 92.17 -22.87 17.34
N SER A 18 91.16 -23.71 17.54
CA SER A 18 89.88 -23.70 16.84
C SER A 18 88.89 -22.80 17.58
N GLN A 19 88.31 -21.82 16.87
CA GLN A 19 87.23 -20.98 17.39
C GLN A 19 85.95 -21.81 17.67
N PRO A 20 85.22 -21.54 18.76
CA PRO A 20 83.94 -22.20 19.02
C PRO A 20 82.81 -21.61 18.17
N PRO A 21 81.82 -22.40 17.72
CA PRO A 21 80.68 -21.88 17.00
C PRO A 21 79.73 -21.14 17.96
N LEU A 22 79.14 -20.04 17.50
CA LEU A 22 78.09 -19.29 18.20
C LEU A 22 76.93 -20.23 18.65
N PRO A 23 76.35 -20.02 19.84
CA PRO A 23 75.39 -20.93 20.43
C PRO A 23 74.05 -20.95 19.66
N SER A 24 73.61 -22.16 19.32
CA SER A 24 72.47 -22.54 18.47
C SER A 24 71.09 -21.98 18.89
N ILE A 25 70.98 -21.46 20.11
CA ILE A 25 69.73 -21.04 20.76
C ILE A 25 69.16 -19.71 20.21
N LEU A 26 70.01 -18.80 19.72
CA LEU A 26 69.58 -17.53 19.12
C LEU A 26 68.94 -17.71 17.73
N ARG A 27 69.43 -18.67 16.93
CA ARG A 27 68.85 -19.02 15.62
C ARG A 27 67.47 -19.67 15.75
N ILE A 28 67.23 -20.44 16.80
CA ILE A 28 65.92 -21.08 17.07
C ILE A 28 64.88 -20.02 17.46
N LYS A 29 65.22 -19.04 18.31
CA LYS A 29 64.33 -17.92 18.65
C LYS A 29 63.92 -17.09 17.42
N MET A 30 64.84 -16.82 16.50
CA MET A 30 64.53 -16.08 15.26
C MET A 30 63.69 -16.89 14.26
N LYS A 31 63.98 -18.19 14.08
CA LYS A 31 63.16 -19.08 13.23
C LYS A 31 61.77 -19.31 13.82
N ALA A 32 61.63 -19.48 15.13
CA ALA A 32 60.34 -19.64 15.80
C ALA A 32 59.46 -18.39 15.65
N ARG A 33 60.06 -17.18 15.75
CA ARG A 33 59.38 -15.91 15.49
C ARG A 33 58.90 -15.81 14.03
N SER A 34 59.69 -16.33 13.08
CA SER A 34 59.31 -16.42 11.66
C SER A 34 58.17 -17.43 11.40
N VAL A 35 58.20 -18.60 12.04
CA VAL A 35 57.15 -19.63 11.90
C VAL A 35 55.84 -19.15 12.54
N PHE A 36 55.90 -18.58 13.74
CA PHE A 36 54.73 -18.01 14.41
C PHE A 36 54.09 -16.90 13.58
N PHE A 37 54.89 -15.99 13.01
CA PHE A 37 54.37 -14.91 12.16
C PHE A 37 53.72 -15.46 10.87
N LYS A 38 54.30 -16.49 10.24
CA LYS A 38 53.68 -17.15 9.08
C LYS A 38 52.36 -17.83 9.45
N LEU A 39 52.28 -18.48 10.62
CA LEU A 39 51.05 -19.10 11.11
C LEU A 39 49.98 -18.05 11.43
N LEU A 40 50.36 -16.95 12.08
CA LEU A 40 49.48 -15.81 12.39
C LEU A 40 48.97 -15.15 11.10
N LEU A 41 49.83 -14.95 10.11
CA LEU A 41 49.45 -14.36 8.82
C LEU A 41 48.52 -15.29 8.03
N SER A 42 48.78 -16.60 8.05
CA SER A 42 47.90 -17.60 7.46
C SER A 42 46.53 -17.60 8.13
N PHE A 43 46.48 -17.54 9.46
CA PHE A 43 45.23 -17.47 10.22
C PHE A 43 44.48 -16.15 9.95
N LEU A 44 45.19 -15.02 9.90
CA LEU A 44 44.62 -13.73 9.56
C LEU A 44 44.07 -13.70 8.14
N GLY A 45 44.74 -14.36 7.19
CA GLY A 45 44.26 -14.53 5.82
C GLY A 45 42.91 -15.26 5.77
N VAL A 46 42.74 -16.31 6.59
CA VAL A 46 41.45 -17.02 6.71
C VAL A 46 40.37 -16.11 7.33
N ILE A 47 40.70 -15.34 8.37
CA ILE A 47 39.75 -14.38 8.97
C ILE A 47 39.33 -13.31 7.96
N VAL A 48 40.28 -12.71 7.25
CA VAL A 48 39.99 -11.68 6.24
C VAL A 48 39.11 -12.25 5.12
N LEU A 49 39.39 -13.48 4.67
CA LEU A 49 38.57 -14.14 3.67
C LEU A 49 37.11 -14.33 4.17
N LEU A 50 36.93 -14.78 5.41
CA LEU A 50 35.62 -14.90 6.05
C LEU A 50 34.89 -13.56 6.13
N VAL A 51 35.58 -12.49 6.55
CA VAL A 51 34.99 -11.15 6.66
C VAL A 51 34.56 -10.63 5.28
N ILE A 52 35.38 -10.82 4.24
CA ILE A 52 35.00 -10.43 2.87
C ILE A 52 33.77 -11.20 2.40
N PHE A 53 33.72 -12.51 2.67
CA PHE A 53 32.57 -13.32 2.31
C PHE A 53 31.28 -12.88 3.03
N GLU A 54 31.36 -12.59 4.33
CA GLU A 54 30.23 -12.06 5.12
C GLU A 54 29.74 -10.71 4.58
N LEU A 55 30.65 -9.78 4.30
CA LEU A 55 30.30 -8.46 3.77
C LEU A 55 29.66 -8.55 2.37
N LEU A 56 30.17 -9.41 1.50
CA LEU A 56 29.60 -9.65 0.16
C LEU A 56 28.20 -10.27 0.27
N THR A 57 28.05 -11.29 1.11
CA THR A 57 26.76 -11.96 1.33
C THR A 57 25.73 -10.98 1.88
N TYR A 58 26.11 -10.17 2.87
CA TYR A 58 25.25 -9.14 3.44
C TYR A 58 24.81 -8.10 2.39
N GLY A 59 25.74 -7.62 1.57
CA GLY A 59 25.46 -6.64 0.51
C GLY A 59 24.47 -7.17 -0.53
N VAL A 60 24.72 -8.38 -1.06
CA VAL A 60 23.83 -9.02 -2.03
C VAL A 60 22.46 -9.31 -1.41
N PHE A 61 22.43 -9.85 -0.19
CA PHE A 61 21.18 -10.17 0.49
C PHE A 61 20.31 -8.93 0.72
N ARG A 62 20.92 -7.83 1.20
CA ARG A 62 20.20 -6.56 1.41
C ARG A 62 19.61 -6.00 0.11
N GLN A 63 20.38 -6.05 -0.97
CA GLN A 63 19.92 -5.56 -2.27
C GLN A 63 18.78 -6.42 -2.84
N SER A 64 18.95 -7.74 -2.82
CA SER A 64 17.91 -8.68 -3.27
C SER A 64 16.63 -8.56 -2.46
N LEU A 65 16.73 -8.43 -1.13
CA LEU A 65 15.55 -8.21 -0.28
C LEU A 65 14.84 -6.90 -0.60
N ARG A 66 15.59 -5.80 -0.79
CA ARG A 66 14.99 -4.51 -1.14
C ARG A 66 14.24 -4.60 -2.47
N ASP A 67 14.85 -5.20 -3.48
CA ASP A 67 14.27 -5.29 -4.82
C ASP A 67 13.02 -6.19 -4.81
N GLU A 68 13.02 -7.26 -4.02
CA GLU A 68 11.84 -8.12 -3.83
C GLU A 68 10.72 -7.40 -3.07
N ILE A 69 11.04 -6.62 -2.01
CA ILE A 69 10.06 -5.80 -1.30
C ILE A 69 9.41 -4.78 -2.24
N ILE A 70 10.21 -4.08 -3.04
CA ILE A 70 9.71 -3.10 -4.01
C ILE A 70 8.80 -3.80 -5.02
N LYS A 71 9.29 -4.87 -5.65
CA LYS A 71 8.53 -5.63 -6.65
C LYS A 71 7.22 -6.17 -6.08
N TYR A 72 7.24 -6.77 -4.91
CA TYR A 72 6.06 -7.33 -4.25
C TYR A 72 5.01 -6.26 -3.98
N ASN A 73 5.40 -5.13 -3.36
CA ASN A 73 4.46 -4.06 -3.04
C ASN A 73 3.92 -3.36 -4.30
N THR A 74 4.76 -3.13 -5.30
CA THR A 74 4.31 -2.56 -6.59
C THR A 74 3.31 -3.47 -7.29
N VAL A 75 3.57 -4.78 -7.37
CA VAL A 75 2.65 -5.74 -8.00
C VAL A 75 1.33 -5.80 -7.23
N ASN A 76 1.39 -5.88 -5.91
CA ASN A 76 0.20 -5.93 -5.07
C ASN A 76 -0.63 -4.65 -5.19
N LEU A 77 -0.01 -3.48 -5.10
CA LEU A 77 -0.69 -2.20 -5.24
C LEU A 77 -1.29 -2.02 -6.63
N THR A 78 -0.62 -2.50 -7.68
CA THR A 78 -1.15 -2.52 -9.05
C THR A 78 -2.41 -3.38 -9.12
N ASN A 79 -2.42 -4.56 -8.49
CA ASN A 79 -3.60 -5.42 -8.42
C ASN A 79 -4.73 -4.77 -7.61
N THR A 80 -4.43 -4.20 -6.44
CA THR A 80 -5.40 -3.44 -5.64
C THR A 80 -6.00 -2.29 -6.44
N THR A 81 -5.17 -1.49 -7.11
CA THR A 81 -5.61 -0.40 -8.00
C THR A 81 -6.55 -0.92 -9.08
N ASN A 82 -6.17 -1.99 -9.77
CA ASN A 82 -7.01 -2.59 -10.81
C ASN A 82 -8.36 -3.09 -10.27
N ASP A 83 -8.38 -3.73 -9.12
CA ASP A 83 -9.59 -4.25 -8.49
C ASP A 83 -10.56 -3.11 -8.11
N PHE A 84 -10.06 -2.04 -7.49
CA PHE A 84 -10.84 -0.82 -7.19
C PHE A 84 -11.41 -0.18 -8.48
N GLU A 85 -10.57 0.04 -9.50
CA GLU A 85 -10.97 0.68 -10.76
C GLU A 85 -11.98 -0.16 -11.56
N GLN A 86 -11.85 -1.49 -11.52
CA GLN A 86 -12.83 -2.38 -12.12
C GLN A 86 -14.15 -2.35 -11.35
N HIS A 87 -14.10 -2.30 -10.02
CA HIS A 87 -15.30 -2.23 -9.19
C HIS A 87 -16.07 -0.91 -9.37
N PHE A 88 -15.38 0.23 -9.40
CA PHE A 88 -16.03 1.51 -9.69
C PHE A 88 -16.70 1.52 -11.07
N GLN A 89 -16.07 0.93 -12.08
CA GLN A 89 -16.70 0.80 -13.40
C GLN A 89 -17.91 -0.14 -13.39
N LEU A 90 -17.85 -1.25 -12.63
CA LEU A 90 -19.00 -2.13 -12.43
C LEU A 90 -20.19 -1.38 -11.83
N LEU A 91 -19.93 -0.54 -10.82
CA LEU A 91 -20.95 0.28 -10.17
C LEU A 91 -21.53 1.34 -11.10
N GLU A 92 -20.67 2.02 -11.87
CA GLU A 92 -21.10 2.96 -12.91
C GLU A 92 -22.04 2.29 -13.91
N ASN A 93 -21.62 1.15 -14.48
CA ASN A 93 -22.44 0.38 -15.42
C ASN A 93 -23.75 -0.10 -14.80
N THR A 94 -23.72 -0.52 -13.53
CA THR A 94 -24.92 -0.92 -12.79
C THR A 94 -25.91 0.25 -12.71
N MET A 95 -25.45 1.42 -12.30
CA MET A 95 -26.27 2.63 -12.22
C MET A 95 -26.75 3.14 -13.59
N LEU A 96 -25.92 3.03 -14.63
CA LEU A 96 -26.32 3.37 -15.99
C LEU A 96 -27.45 2.44 -16.49
N ASN A 97 -27.38 1.15 -16.17
CA ASN A 97 -28.44 0.20 -16.51
C ASN A 97 -29.75 0.47 -15.73
N LEU A 98 -29.68 1.06 -14.53
CA LEU A 98 -30.89 1.46 -13.79
C LEU A 98 -31.73 2.47 -14.57
N TYR A 99 -31.12 3.38 -15.32
CA TYR A 99 -31.87 4.34 -16.15
C TYR A 99 -32.76 3.65 -17.21
N LEU A 100 -32.36 2.46 -17.68
CA LEU A 100 -33.11 1.68 -18.66
C LEU A 100 -34.16 0.78 -18.01
N ASN A 101 -34.27 0.78 -16.68
CA ASN A 101 -35.16 -0.10 -15.95
C ASN A 101 -36.63 0.28 -16.23
N PRO A 102 -37.48 -0.67 -16.67
CA PRO A 102 -38.89 -0.38 -16.95
C PRO A 102 -39.67 0.18 -15.76
N ARG A 103 -39.28 -0.15 -14.52
CA ARG A 103 -39.92 0.36 -13.29
C ARG A 103 -39.63 1.85 -13.09
N LEU A 104 -38.44 2.33 -13.44
CA LEU A 104 -38.12 3.76 -13.43
C LEU A 104 -38.88 4.49 -14.54
N GLN A 105 -39.00 3.88 -15.72
CA GLN A 105 -39.76 4.47 -16.82
C GLN A 105 -41.26 4.55 -16.49
N GLU A 106 -41.81 3.54 -15.81
CA GLU A 106 -43.18 3.56 -15.27
C GLU A 106 -43.37 4.73 -14.28
N LEU A 107 -42.42 4.94 -13.36
CA LEU A 107 -42.46 6.05 -12.40
C LEU A 107 -42.52 7.43 -13.09
N ASN A 108 -41.79 7.64 -14.19
CA ASN A 108 -41.80 8.91 -14.92
C ASN A 108 -42.99 9.07 -15.90
N SER A 109 -43.74 8.00 -16.16
CA SER A 109 -44.78 8.00 -17.22
C SER A 109 -45.97 8.92 -16.95
N LYS A 110 -46.22 9.27 -15.67
CA LYS A 110 -47.36 10.09 -15.24
C LYS A 110 -46.91 11.47 -14.75
N PRO A 111 -47.77 12.50 -14.84
CA PRO A 111 -47.45 13.84 -14.32
C PRO A 111 -47.57 13.95 -12.79
N TYR A 112 -48.14 12.95 -12.14
CA TYR A 112 -48.28 12.85 -10.69
C TYR A 112 -47.54 11.63 -10.17
N LEU A 113 -47.15 11.68 -8.89
CA LEU A 113 -46.45 10.58 -8.23
C LEU A 113 -47.34 9.34 -8.11
N ASP A 114 -46.91 8.25 -8.75
CA ASP A 114 -47.51 6.94 -8.59
C ASP A 114 -46.77 6.15 -7.49
N TYR A 115 -47.38 6.08 -6.31
CA TYR A 115 -46.80 5.39 -5.15
C TYR A 115 -46.59 3.88 -5.38
N VAL A 116 -47.40 3.24 -6.23
CA VAL A 116 -47.22 1.83 -6.56
C VAL A 116 -45.97 1.65 -7.43
N ALA A 117 -45.78 2.53 -8.41
CA ALA A 117 -44.56 2.53 -9.22
C ALA A 117 -43.32 2.85 -8.36
N ALA A 118 -43.41 3.83 -7.46
CA ALA A 118 -42.34 4.18 -6.53
C ALA A 118 -41.92 2.98 -5.64
N ASN A 119 -42.89 2.24 -5.09
CA ASN A 119 -42.61 1.04 -4.29
C ASN A 119 -41.90 -0.06 -5.12
N LYS A 120 -42.29 -0.28 -6.38
CA LYS A 120 -41.60 -1.24 -7.26
C LYS A 120 -40.13 -0.85 -7.50
N VAL A 121 -39.83 0.45 -7.56
CA VAL A 121 -38.46 0.97 -7.65
C VAL A 121 -37.72 0.72 -6.33
N THR A 122 -38.30 1.06 -5.18
CA THR A 122 -37.72 0.76 -3.86
C THR A 122 -37.39 -0.73 -3.68
N ASP A 123 -38.31 -1.63 -4.07
CA ASP A 123 -38.06 -3.08 -4.05
C ASP A 123 -36.88 -3.49 -4.96
N TYR A 124 -36.77 -2.85 -6.13
CA TYR A 124 -35.65 -3.08 -7.03
C TYR A 124 -34.33 -2.63 -6.37
N LEU A 125 -34.29 -1.42 -5.80
CA LEU A 125 -33.12 -0.88 -5.11
C LEU A 125 -32.72 -1.76 -3.92
N SER A 126 -33.68 -2.26 -3.14
CA SER A 126 -33.45 -3.19 -2.05
C SER A 126 -32.76 -4.48 -2.52
N ASN A 127 -33.26 -5.07 -3.61
CA ASN A 127 -32.64 -6.25 -4.20
C ASN A 127 -31.22 -5.95 -4.72
N THR A 128 -31.00 -4.81 -5.38
CA THR A 128 -29.66 -4.41 -5.85
C THR A 128 -28.69 -4.22 -4.69
N VAL A 129 -29.08 -3.50 -3.63
CA VAL A 129 -28.23 -3.26 -2.46
C VAL A 129 -27.94 -4.55 -1.68
N SER A 130 -28.87 -5.51 -1.69
CA SER A 130 -28.67 -6.82 -1.05
C SER A 130 -27.57 -7.67 -1.70
N ASN A 131 -27.18 -7.36 -2.94
CA ASN A 131 -26.08 -8.04 -3.61
C ASN A 131 -24.73 -7.64 -2.99
N GLN A 132 -24.20 -8.55 -2.16
CA GLN A 132 -22.95 -8.33 -1.43
C GLN A 132 -21.75 -8.07 -2.35
N ALA A 133 -21.77 -8.59 -3.58
CA ALA A 133 -20.70 -8.38 -4.56
C ALA A 133 -20.59 -6.93 -5.06
N LEU A 134 -21.62 -6.09 -4.83
CA LEU A 134 -21.58 -4.67 -5.20
C LEU A 134 -20.99 -3.78 -4.10
N TYR A 135 -20.83 -4.30 -2.88
CA TYR A 135 -20.39 -3.52 -1.71
C TYR A 135 -21.21 -2.25 -1.48
N LEU A 136 -22.52 -2.29 -1.75
CA LEU A 136 -23.40 -1.16 -1.55
C LEU A 136 -23.92 -1.12 -0.11
N ASN A 137 -23.77 0.03 0.53
CA ASN A 137 -24.47 0.36 1.76
C ASN A 137 -25.90 0.83 1.44
N ASN A 138 -26.03 1.67 0.40
CA ASN A 138 -27.31 2.10 -0.14
C ASN A 138 -27.20 2.52 -1.62
N LEU A 139 -28.35 2.57 -2.30
CA LEU A 139 -28.52 3.08 -3.64
C LEU A 139 -29.77 3.94 -3.69
N PHE A 140 -29.62 5.13 -4.24
CA PHE A 140 -30.65 6.15 -4.30
C PHE A 140 -30.97 6.48 -5.76
N VAL A 141 -32.25 6.69 -6.03
CA VAL A 141 -32.76 7.26 -7.27
C VAL A 141 -33.43 8.58 -6.92
N TYR A 142 -32.92 9.67 -7.46
CA TYR A 142 -33.58 10.96 -7.38
C TYR A 142 -34.39 11.20 -8.64
N ASP A 143 -35.71 11.26 -8.48
CA ASP A 143 -36.68 11.69 -9.48
C ASP A 143 -36.84 13.21 -9.38
N VAL A 144 -36.26 13.90 -10.35
CA VAL A 144 -36.22 15.37 -10.42
C VAL A 144 -37.64 15.92 -10.60
N LYS A 145 -38.45 15.26 -11.43
CA LYS A 145 -39.78 15.72 -11.82
C LYS A 145 -40.73 15.78 -10.63
N HIS A 146 -40.69 14.77 -9.78
CA HIS A 146 -41.54 14.70 -8.60
C HIS A 146 -40.86 15.21 -7.32
N SER A 147 -39.60 15.65 -7.42
CA SER A 147 -38.77 16.05 -6.27
C SER A 147 -38.76 14.96 -5.18
N LEU A 148 -38.57 13.71 -5.60
CA LEU A 148 -38.64 12.52 -4.75
C LEU A 148 -37.34 11.75 -4.83
N MET A 149 -36.76 11.41 -3.69
CA MET A 149 -35.61 10.53 -3.58
C MET A 149 -36.07 9.18 -3.03
N LEU A 150 -35.82 8.12 -3.79
CA LEU A 150 -36.12 6.74 -3.43
C LEU A 150 -34.83 6.03 -3.04
N GLU A 151 -34.90 5.24 -1.98
CA GLU A 151 -33.83 4.37 -1.52
C GLU A 151 -34.36 2.98 -1.17
N LYS A 152 -33.50 2.06 -0.74
CA LYS A 152 -33.84 0.65 -0.49
C LYS A 152 -35.01 0.39 0.47
N SER A 153 -35.40 1.35 1.31
CA SER A 153 -36.51 1.17 2.27
C SER A 153 -37.63 2.21 2.21
N ARG A 154 -37.42 3.38 1.59
CA ARG A 154 -38.39 4.48 1.60
C ARG A 154 -38.23 5.43 0.42
N GLY A 155 -39.22 6.33 0.31
CA GLY A 155 -39.12 7.56 -0.47
C GLY A 155 -39.29 8.78 0.42
N ALA A 156 -38.53 9.84 0.16
CA ALA A 156 -38.66 11.12 0.84
C ALA A 156 -38.26 12.28 -0.09
N SER A 157 -38.56 13.52 0.31
CA SER A 157 -37.98 14.68 -0.37
C SER A 157 -36.44 14.62 -0.24
N PRO A 158 -35.68 15.16 -1.22
CA PRO A 158 -34.22 15.23 -1.11
C PRO A 158 -33.74 15.98 0.14
N GLU A 159 -34.50 16.99 0.58
CA GLU A 159 -34.20 17.71 1.82
C GLU A 159 -34.27 16.76 3.02
N SER A 160 -35.43 16.14 3.28
CA SER A 160 -35.60 15.19 4.38
C SER A 160 -34.64 14.00 4.27
N MET A 161 -34.30 13.55 3.05
CA MET A 161 -33.32 12.48 2.86
C MET A 161 -31.95 12.82 3.46
N PHE A 162 -31.49 14.07 3.33
CA PHE A 162 -30.17 14.49 3.80
C PHE A 162 -30.18 15.30 5.10
N THR A 163 -31.35 15.71 5.61
CA THR A 163 -31.48 16.38 6.92
C THR A 163 -31.98 15.47 8.03
N GLU A 164 -32.68 14.38 7.68
CA GLU A 164 -33.27 13.45 8.66
C GLU A 164 -32.73 12.03 8.49
N TYR A 165 -32.70 11.49 7.27
CA TYR A 165 -32.41 10.07 7.06
C TYR A 165 -30.94 9.73 6.87
N TYR A 166 -30.16 10.62 6.25
CA TYR A 166 -28.72 10.47 6.00
C TYR A 166 -28.01 11.78 6.31
N VAL A 167 -27.78 12.04 7.59
CA VAL A 167 -27.24 13.31 8.06
C VAL A 167 -25.72 13.28 8.02
N ASN A 168 -25.13 14.27 7.35
CA ASN A 168 -23.69 14.51 7.34
C ASN A 168 -23.40 16.03 7.26
N PRO A 169 -22.43 16.56 8.02
CA PRO A 169 -22.16 18.00 8.07
C PRO A 169 -21.52 18.57 6.79
N VAL A 170 -20.87 17.73 5.98
CA VAL A 170 -20.24 18.13 4.71
C VAL A 170 -21.20 17.90 3.55
N TYR A 171 -21.80 16.71 3.49
CA TYR A 171 -22.69 16.27 2.41
C TYR A 171 -24.16 16.61 2.69
N THR A 172 -24.43 17.90 2.89
CA THR A 172 -25.77 18.42 3.20
C THR A 172 -26.70 18.41 1.98
N TYR A 173 -28.00 18.64 2.18
CA TYR A 173 -28.95 18.86 1.07
C TYR A 173 -28.48 19.97 0.11
N SER A 174 -27.97 21.09 0.65
CA SER A 174 -27.46 22.20 -0.16
C SER A 174 -26.26 21.80 -1.02
N PHE A 175 -25.37 20.97 -0.48
CA PHE A 175 -24.26 20.38 -1.22
C PHE A 175 -24.79 19.53 -2.38
N TRP A 176 -25.68 18.58 -2.10
CA TRP A 176 -26.21 17.68 -3.13
C TRP A 176 -26.94 18.44 -4.22
N LYS A 177 -27.78 19.41 -3.85
CA LYS A 177 -28.48 20.30 -4.79
C LYS A 177 -27.51 20.96 -5.77
N LYS A 178 -26.37 21.48 -5.29
CA LYS A 178 -25.32 22.06 -6.14
C LYS A 178 -24.66 21.02 -7.05
N GLN A 179 -24.42 19.81 -6.54
CA GLN A 179 -23.85 18.73 -7.36
C GLN A 179 -24.79 18.26 -8.47
N LEU A 180 -26.11 18.37 -8.29
CA LEU A 180 -27.07 18.07 -9.35
C LEU A 180 -26.83 18.92 -10.60
N GLU A 181 -26.43 20.18 -10.42
CA GLU A 181 -26.15 21.10 -11.52
C GLU A 181 -24.72 20.94 -12.07
N GLN A 182 -23.74 20.72 -11.18
CA GLN A 182 -22.32 20.90 -11.50
C GLN A 182 -21.56 19.60 -11.77
N ALA A 183 -22.03 18.46 -11.23
CA ALA A 183 -21.28 17.21 -11.31
C ALA A 183 -21.23 16.67 -12.74
N GLY A 184 -20.12 15.98 -13.03
CA GLY A 184 -19.88 15.28 -14.29
C GLY A 184 -20.76 14.03 -14.45
N PRO A 185 -20.53 13.22 -15.51
CA PRO A 185 -21.26 11.98 -15.74
C PRO A 185 -21.13 10.97 -14.59
N MET A 186 -19.94 10.92 -13.98
CA MET A 186 -19.64 10.14 -12.80
C MET A 186 -18.77 10.99 -11.87
N THR A 187 -19.08 11.02 -10.59
CA THR A 187 -18.29 11.72 -9.57
C THR A 187 -18.31 10.93 -8.28
N ILE A 188 -17.14 10.61 -7.75
CA ILE A 188 -16.95 9.94 -6.47
C ILE A 188 -16.39 10.99 -5.49
N TYR A 189 -16.99 11.07 -4.29
CA TYR A 189 -16.61 12.03 -3.25
C TYR A 189 -15.82 11.35 -2.12
N PRO A 190 -15.05 12.11 -1.31
CA PRO A 190 -14.37 11.58 -0.13
C PRO A 190 -15.30 10.72 0.74
N ALA A 191 -14.79 9.58 1.20
CA ALA A 191 -15.53 8.68 2.05
C ALA A 191 -15.92 9.38 3.38
N ALA A 192 -17.17 9.19 3.80
CA ALA A 192 -17.64 9.71 5.08
C ALA A 192 -18.75 8.85 5.66
N SER A 193 -18.95 8.98 6.96
CA SER A 193 -20.05 8.34 7.68
C SER A 193 -21.28 9.25 7.73
N TYR A 194 -22.46 8.65 7.61
CA TYR A 194 -23.75 9.33 7.73
C TYR A 194 -24.50 8.79 8.95
N LEU A 195 -25.14 9.68 9.72
CA LEU A 195 -26.09 9.26 10.75
C LEU A 195 -27.39 8.87 10.07
N ARG A 196 -27.91 7.69 10.43
CA ARG A 196 -29.18 7.19 9.91
C ARG A 196 -30.33 7.62 10.80
N ASN A 197 -31.40 8.12 10.19
CA ASN A 197 -32.61 8.61 10.88
C ASN A 197 -32.32 9.65 11.99
N GLY A 198 -31.19 10.35 11.92
CA GLY A 198 -30.76 11.31 12.94
C GLY A 198 -30.49 10.69 14.31
N LEU A 199 -30.43 9.35 14.41
CA LEU A 199 -30.25 8.64 15.68
C LEU A 199 -28.75 8.51 16.01
N PRO A 200 -28.30 8.98 17.18
CA PRO A 200 -26.94 8.75 17.63
C PRO A 200 -26.62 7.25 17.71
N GLY A 201 -25.54 6.82 17.07
CA GLY A 201 -25.06 5.43 17.11
C GLY A 201 -25.50 4.54 15.95
N ASP A 202 -26.50 4.93 15.14
CA ASP A 202 -26.83 4.24 13.88
C ASP A 202 -26.15 4.97 12.72
N THR A 203 -25.05 4.41 12.20
CA THR A 203 -24.26 5.04 11.14
C THR A 203 -24.03 4.10 9.98
N THR A 204 -23.73 4.67 8.80
CA THR A 204 -23.39 3.87 7.62
C THR A 204 -22.03 3.19 7.69
N GLY A 205 -21.13 3.59 8.59
CA GLY A 205 -19.69 3.46 8.38
C GLY A 205 -19.20 4.39 7.25
N PRO A 206 -17.88 4.43 6.97
CA PRO A 206 -17.36 5.23 5.88
C PRO A 206 -17.88 4.68 4.54
N VAL A 207 -18.59 5.52 3.81
CA VAL A 207 -19.08 5.20 2.47
C VAL A 207 -18.57 6.24 1.48
N TRP A 208 -18.20 5.77 0.29
CA TRP A 208 -17.93 6.61 -0.86
C TRP A 208 -19.25 7.02 -1.51
N PRO A 209 -19.61 8.31 -1.50
CA PRO A 209 -20.74 8.79 -2.26
C PRO A 209 -20.34 8.82 -3.74
N MET A 210 -21.06 8.08 -4.58
CA MET A 210 -20.83 8.00 -6.01
C MET A 210 -22.08 8.46 -6.75
N LEU A 211 -22.00 9.63 -7.39
CA LEU A 211 -23.07 10.23 -8.18
C LEU A 211 -22.86 9.88 -9.66
N VAL A 212 -23.90 9.34 -10.30
CA VAL A 212 -23.91 9.05 -11.74
C VAL A 212 -25.09 9.76 -12.39
N LYS A 213 -24.82 10.45 -13.50
CA LYS A 213 -25.76 11.25 -14.27
C LYS A 213 -25.79 10.80 -15.72
N SER A 214 -26.99 10.61 -16.26
CA SER A 214 -27.18 10.37 -17.69
C SER A 214 -27.68 11.61 -18.42
N ARG A 215 -27.00 11.99 -19.51
CA ARG A 215 -27.47 13.07 -20.40
C ARG A 215 -28.75 12.70 -21.15
N PHE A 216 -29.02 11.41 -21.32
CA PHE A 216 -30.20 10.91 -22.04
C PHE A 216 -31.44 10.82 -21.15
N TYR A 217 -31.25 10.77 -19.83
CA TYR A 217 -32.31 10.64 -18.84
C TYR A 217 -32.15 11.70 -17.74
N PRO A 218 -32.32 13.00 -18.07
CA PRO A 218 -32.05 14.10 -17.14
C PRO A 218 -33.04 14.15 -15.96
N ASP A 219 -34.19 13.48 -16.07
CA ASP A 219 -35.20 13.41 -15.02
C ASP A 219 -34.79 12.55 -13.83
N PHE A 220 -33.68 11.80 -13.97
CA PHE A 220 -33.19 10.90 -12.94
C PHE A 220 -31.71 11.11 -12.62
N MET A 221 -31.37 10.95 -11.34
CA MET A 221 -29.98 10.89 -10.89
C MET A 221 -29.77 9.72 -9.94
N MET A 222 -28.62 9.05 -10.09
CA MET A 222 -28.27 7.88 -9.29
C MET A 222 -27.19 8.28 -8.29
N LEU A 223 -27.41 7.99 -7.02
CA LEU A 223 -26.40 8.14 -5.99
C LEU A 223 -26.20 6.79 -5.31
N ALA A 224 -24.98 6.30 -5.25
CA ALA A 224 -24.63 5.10 -4.51
C ALA A 224 -23.80 5.49 -3.27
N PHE A 225 -24.08 4.84 -2.15
CA PHE A 225 -23.20 4.81 -0.99
C PHE A 225 -22.46 3.48 -1.02
N VAL A 226 -21.20 3.52 -1.45
CA VAL A 226 -20.35 2.33 -1.59
C VAL A 226 -19.56 2.16 -0.30
N ASP A 227 -19.61 0.98 0.30
CA ASP A 227 -18.95 0.67 1.56
C ASP A 227 -17.43 0.65 1.39
N ALA A 228 -16.77 1.67 1.95
CA ALA A 228 -15.34 1.92 1.76
C ALA A 228 -14.50 0.83 2.43
N ASP A 229 -14.87 0.47 3.65
CA ASP A 229 -14.16 -0.53 4.45
C ASP A 229 -14.28 -1.92 3.82
N ARG A 230 -15.47 -2.29 3.33
CA ARG A 230 -15.64 -3.58 2.65
C ARG A 230 -14.85 -3.66 1.35
N MET A 231 -14.82 -2.59 0.55
CA MET A 231 -13.96 -2.54 -0.64
C MET A 231 -12.49 -2.67 -0.27
N PHE A 232 -12.04 -1.92 0.74
CA PHE A 232 -10.68 -2.00 1.25
C PHE A 232 -10.32 -3.43 1.69
N GLN A 233 -11.15 -4.06 2.53
CA GLN A 233 -10.93 -5.42 2.99
C GLN A 233 -10.93 -6.46 1.86
N ALA A 234 -11.71 -6.23 0.81
CA ALA A 234 -11.79 -7.14 -0.33
C ALA A 234 -10.60 -7.02 -1.30
N PHE A 235 -10.06 -5.82 -1.47
CA PHE A 235 -9.13 -5.51 -2.57
C PHE A 235 -7.72 -5.15 -2.13
N HIS A 236 -7.53 -4.68 -0.89
CA HIS A 236 -6.21 -4.35 -0.37
C HIS A 236 -5.39 -5.62 -0.16
N ARG A 237 -4.22 -5.68 -0.79
CA ARG A 237 -3.30 -6.83 -0.69
C ARG A 237 -1.96 -6.34 -0.15
N SER A 238 -1.88 -6.09 1.15
CA SER A 238 -0.65 -5.65 1.79
C SER A 238 -0.41 -6.42 3.08
N VAL A 239 0.83 -6.33 3.58
CA VAL A 239 1.21 -6.84 4.90
C VAL A 239 0.81 -5.90 6.03
N ASN A 240 0.41 -4.67 5.70
CA ASN A 240 -0.06 -3.66 6.64
C ASN A 240 -1.46 -3.17 6.25
N ASP A 241 -2.11 -2.44 7.15
CA ASP A 241 -3.45 -1.87 6.94
C ASP A 241 -3.40 -0.39 6.54
N ASN A 242 -2.21 0.16 6.25
CA ASN A 242 -2.05 1.55 5.86
C ASN A 242 -2.33 1.69 4.37
N PHE A 243 -3.39 2.40 4.03
CA PHE A 243 -3.76 2.61 2.64
C PHE A 243 -4.42 3.96 2.50
N TYR A 244 -4.11 4.64 1.40
CA TYR A 244 -4.69 5.93 1.06
C TYR A 244 -5.23 5.89 -0.35
N VAL A 245 -6.33 6.61 -0.56
CA VAL A 245 -6.84 6.91 -1.90
C VAL A 245 -6.96 8.42 -2.01
N LEU A 246 -6.32 8.99 -3.03
CA LEU A 246 -6.31 10.42 -3.31
C LEU A 246 -7.04 10.68 -4.62
N ASP A 247 -7.69 11.84 -4.75
CA ASP A 247 -8.16 12.30 -6.06
C ASP A 247 -7.01 12.77 -6.95
N ALA A 248 -7.33 13.09 -8.20
CA ALA A 248 -6.35 13.58 -9.18
C ALA A 248 -5.66 14.90 -8.77
N SER A 249 -6.19 15.63 -7.77
CA SER A 249 -5.56 16.83 -7.21
C SER A 249 -4.70 16.55 -5.96
N GLY A 250 -4.60 15.28 -5.53
CA GLY A 250 -3.87 14.86 -4.35
C GLY A 250 -4.66 15.02 -3.04
N ARG A 251 -5.95 15.34 -3.10
CA ARG A 251 -6.79 15.44 -1.90
C ARG A 251 -7.21 14.05 -1.43
N LEU A 252 -7.12 13.82 -0.12
CA LEU A 252 -7.51 12.57 0.51
C LEU A 252 -9.00 12.26 0.29
N LEU A 253 -9.26 11.07 -0.21
CA LEU A 253 -10.60 10.53 -0.38
C LEU A 253 -10.90 9.41 0.63
N PHE A 254 -9.91 8.59 0.98
CA PHE A 254 -10.03 7.53 1.97
C PHE A 254 -8.67 7.22 2.58
N ALA A 255 -8.68 6.82 3.85
CA ALA A 255 -7.52 6.29 4.56
C ALA A 255 -7.95 5.15 5.49
N SER A 256 -7.11 4.15 5.69
CA SER A 256 -7.35 3.01 6.59
C SER A 256 -6.24 2.81 7.62
N GLY A 257 -6.56 2.20 8.77
CA GLY A 257 -5.57 1.94 9.82
C GLY A 257 -4.98 3.23 10.41
N SER A 258 -3.69 3.21 10.74
CA SER A 258 -2.96 4.41 11.21
C SER A 258 -2.72 5.46 10.13
N ALA A 259 -2.98 5.13 8.86
CA ALA A 259 -2.81 6.06 7.74
C ALA A 259 -3.61 7.35 7.90
N ALA A 260 -4.77 7.30 8.54
CA ALA A 260 -5.63 8.48 8.72
C ALA A 260 -4.93 9.61 9.51
N ASP A 261 -3.93 9.29 10.33
CA ASP A 261 -3.24 10.22 11.21
C ASP A 261 -1.81 10.57 10.72
N GLU A 262 -1.31 9.90 9.68
CA GLU A 262 0.05 10.09 9.17
C GLU A 262 0.08 11.01 7.93
N PRO A 263 0.95 12.03 7.90
CA PRO A 263 1.09 12.89 6.73
C PRO A 263 1.76 12.14 5.58
N LEU A 264 1.15 12.17 4.40
CA LEU A 264 1.75 11.62 3.19
C LEU A 264 2.93 12.50 2.70
N PRO A 265 4.04 11.89 2.26
CA PRO A 265 5.10 12.63 1.59
C PRO A 265 4.65 13.13 0.22
N ALA A 266 5.42 14.05 -0.37
CA ALA A 266 5.21 14.44 -1.76
C ALA A 266 5.41 13.21 -2.67
N LEU A 267 4.45 12.94 -3.55
CA LEU A 267 4.47 11.84 -4.52
C LEU A 267 4.97 12.38 -5.87
N PRO A 268 6.26 12.22 -6.22
CA PRO A 268 6.79 12.75 -7.47
C PRO A 268 6.15 12.07 -8.70
N PRO A 269 5.81 12.83 -9.76
CA PRO A 269 5.25 12.22 -10.97
C PRO A 269 6.29 11.32 -11.66
N GLY A 270 5.81 10.20 -12.22
CA GLY A 270 6.63 9.26 -12.99
C GLY A 270 7.48 8.28 -12.15
N GLN A 271 7.23 8.21 -10.85
CA GLN A 271 7.76 7.16 -9.99
C GLN A 271 6.61 6.32 -9.42
N ASP A 272 6.90 5.08 -9.01
CA ASP A 272 5.91 4.16 -8.43
C ASP A 272 6.12 3.98 -6.91
N TRP A 273 7.15 4.61 -6.37
CA TRP A 273 7.44 4.62 -4.95
C TRP A 273 8.33 5.81 -4.56
N VAL A 274 8.28 6.19 -3.29
CA VAL A 274 9.18 7.16 -2.68
C VAL A 274 9.58 6.66 -1.30
N LYS A 275 10.85 6.89 -0.92
CA LYS A 275 11.30 6.68 0.44
C LYS A 275 11.29 8.03 1.16
N ALA A 276 10.47 8.14 2.20
CA ALA A 276 10.46 9.28 3.10
C ALA A 276 10.82 8.79 4.51
N ASP A 277 11.77 9.48 5.14
CA ASP A 277 12.38 9.06 6.40
C ASP A 277 12.88 7.61 6.36
N ASN A 278 12.19 6.70 7.05
CA ASN A 278 12.52 5.28 7.12
C ASN A 278 11.38 4.36 6.64
N GLN A 279 10.43 4.92 5.89
CA GLN A 279 9.29 4.22 5.31
C GLN A 279 9.31 4.31 3.78
N TYR A 280 8.79 3.28 3.14
CA TYR A 280 8.55 3.25 1.70
C TYR A 280 7.07 3.48 1.47
N PHE A 281 6.75 4.39 0.57
CA PHE A 281 5.41 4.66 0.10
C PHE A 281 5.36 4.22 -1.36
N PHE A 282 4.51 3.25 -1.67
CA PHE A 282 4.24 2.79 -3.03
C PHE A 282 2.98 3.46 -3.52
N TYR A 283 2.94 3.91 -4.77
CA TYR A 283 1.75 4.56 -5.30
C TYR A 283 1.54 4.27 -6.78
N THR A 284 0.27 4.13 -7.14
CA THR A 284 -0.17 3.87 -8.51
C THR A 284 -1.40 4.72 -8.79
N THR A 285 -1.50 5.30 -10.00
CA THR A 285 -2.69 6.06 -10.42
C THR A 285 -3.61 5.18 -11.27
N GLY A 286 -4.88 5.13 -10.89
CA GLY A 286 -5.93 4.41 -11.59
C GLY A 286 -6.28 5.07 -12.92
N PRO A 287 -6.37 4.32 -14.03
CA PRO A 287 -6.56 4.88 -15.36
C PRO A 287 -7.98 5.39 -15.65
N LYS A 288 -9.00 4.99 -14.88
CA LYS A 288 -10.40 5.38 -15.14
C LYS A 288 -10.84 6.55 -14.26
N THR A 289 -10.61 6.45 -12.96
CA THR A 289 -10.99 7.50 -12.01
C THR A 289 -9.96 8.62 -11.93
N GLY A 290 -8.69 8.33 -12.27
CA GLY A 290 -7.56 9.22 -12.02
C GLY A 290 -7.15 9.28 -10.55
N PHE A 291 -7.66 8.38 -9.71
CA PHE A 291 -7.28 8.32 -8.29
C PHE A 291 -5.89 7.76 -8.10
N THR A 292 -5.16 8.27 -7.10
CA THR A 292 -3.87 7.73 -6.70
C THR A 292 -4.04 6.87 -5.45
N TYR A 293 -3.66 5.61 -5.55
CA TYR A 293 -3.69 4.63 -4.47
C TYR A 293 -2.30 4.55 -3.86
N VAL A 294 -2.18 4.60 -2.53
CA VAL A 294 -0.89 4.64 -1.81
C VAL A 294 -0.88 3.61 -0.69
N ASN A 295 0.26 2.93 -0.51
CA ASN A 295 0.50 1.90 0.51
C ASN A 295 1.89 2.10 1.14
#